data_AF-A0A7I7NRS9-F1
#
_entry.id   AF-A0A7I7NRS9-F1
#
_cell.length_a   1.000
_cell.length_b   1.000
_cell.length_c   1.000
_cell.angle_alpha   90.00
_cell.angle_beta   90.00
_cell.angle_gamma   90.00
#
_symmetry.space_group_name_H-M   'P 1'
#
loop_
_entity.id
_entity.type
_entity.pdbx_description
1 polymer ?
#
loop_
_entity_poly.entity_id
_entity_poly.type
_entity_poly.pdbx_seq_one_letter_code
_entity_poly.pdbx_strand_id
1 'polypeptide(L)'
;MRTVVGYHRHDTPAELLPLNKIWQLQSKLTNYFYPQQKPISKVRNGATVPKKHDTTATAFHHAIDHPTMTVERIVALTRTYSLINPAATQHQIQALTAQLLTLATSKAGPDAPAHMNKRTRSQEATNPPRAHLHIRQQADTDRDRSRKRRCACR
;
A
#
# COMPACT_ATOMS: atom_id res chain seq x y z
N MET A 1 -8.01 3.34 4.65
CA MET A 1 -8.69 3.49 5.96
C MET A 1 -7.75 3.34 7.15
N ARG A 2 -6.90 2.32 7.20
CA ARG A 2 -5.91 2.14 8.27
C ARG A 2 -4.90 3.31 8.39
N THR A 3 -4.67 4.03 7.31
CA THR A 3 -3.86 5.27 7.28
C THR A 3 -4.43 6.39 8.13
N VAL A 4 -5.75 6.43 8.36
CA VAL A 4 -6.41 7.55 9.06
C VAL A 4 -6.35 7.40 10.57
N VAL A 5 -6.40 6.16 11.08
CA VAL A 5 -6.51 5.86 12.51
C VAL A 5 -5.23 5.21 13.07
N GLY A 6 -4.39 4.63 12.21
CA GLY A 6 -3.14 3.97 12.60
C GLY A 6 -3.33 2.51 13.01
N TYR A 7 -2.39 2.01 13.83
CA TYR A 7 -2.32 0.60 14.25
C TYR A 7 -2.56 0.40 15.75
N HIS A 8 -3.11 1.40 16.44
CA HIS A 8 -3.43 1.31 17.85
C HIS A 8 -4.59 0.32 18.11
N ARG A 9 -4.61 -0.27 19.31
CA ARG A 9 -5.69 -1.18 19.73
C ARG A 9 -6.82 -0.40 20.40
N HIS A 10 -7.95 -0.32 19.71
CA HIS A 10 -9.13 0.42 20.14
C HIS A 10 -10.15 -0.46 20.85
N ASP A 11 -9.90 -0.74 22.13
CA ASP A 11 -10.75 -1.63 22.93
C ASP A 11 -11.62 -0.87 23.95
N THR A 12 -11.44 0.44 24.08
CA THR A 12 -12.16 1.23 25.10
C THR A 12 -13.43 1.85 24.53
N PRO A 13 -14.51 1.96 25.33
CA PRO A 13 -15.74 2.59 24.88
C PRO A 13 -15.57 4.09 24.57
N ALA A 14 -14.62 4.76 25.24
CA ALA A 14 -14.30 6.16 24.98
C ALA A 14 -13.73 6.39 23.57
N GLU A 15 -13.02 5.42 23.02
CA GLU A 15 -12.45 5.48 21.67
C GLU A 15 -13.48 5.18 20.57
N LEU A 16 -14.57 4.46 20.88
CA LEU A 16 -15.60 4.08 19.90
C LEU A 16 -16.33 5.29 19.30
N LEU A 17 -16.62 6.30 20.12
CA LEU A 17 -17.33 7.50 19.69
C LEU A 17 -16.58 8.28 18.59
N PRO A 18 -15.30 8.68 18.78
CA PRO A 18 -14.55 9.37 17.72
C PRO A 18 -14.35 8.47 16.49
N LEU A 19 -14.12 7.16 16.67
CA LEU A 19 -14.00 6.21 15.56
C LEU A 19 -15.24 6.18 14.66
N ASN A 20 -16.42 6.03 15.24
CA ASN A 20 -17.67 6.02 14.50
C ASN A 20 -17.88 7.32 13.71
N LYS A 21 -17.52 8.46 14.33
CA LYS A 21 -17.63 9.76 13.67
C LYS A 21 -16.64 9.92 12.53
N ILE A 22 -15.38 9.50 12.70
CA ILE A 22 -14.37 9.48 11.63
C ILE A 22 -14.88 8.66 10.44
N TRP A 23 -15.45 7.48 10.69
CA TRP A 23 -15.96 6.62 9.61
C TRP A 23 -17.15 7.22 8.87
N GLN A 24 -18.07 7.89 9.56
CA GLN A 24 -19.17 8.59 8.90
C GLN A 24 -18.65 9.72 7.99
N LEU A 25 -17.71 10.53 8.46
CA LEU A 25 -17.13 11.62 7.67
C LEU A 25 -16.30 11.10 6.50
N GLN A 26 -15.47 10.08 6.73
CA GLN A 26 -14.67 9.45 5.70
C GLN A 26 -15.54 8.79 4.61
N SER A 27 -16.65 8.17 5.00
CA SER A 27 -17.62 7.59 4.05
C SER A 27 -18.21 8.66 3.14
N LYS A 28 -18.57 9.84 3.68
CA LYS A 28 -19.03 10.99 2.86
C LYS A 28 -17.96 11.41 1.85
N LEU A 29 -16.72 11.63 2.27
CA LEU A 29 -15.64 12.01 1.35
C LEU A 29 -15.39 10.95 0.27
N THR A 30 -15.36 9.68 0.67
CA THR A 30 -15.04 8.57 -0.24
C THR A 30 -16.14 8.34 -1.28
N ASN A 31 -17.40 8.55 -0.92
CA ASN A 31 -18.53 8.31 -1.84
C ASN A 31 -18.76 9.49 -2.79
N TYR A 32 -18.62 10.72 -2.29
CA TYR A 32 -18.97 11.92 -3.06
C TYR A 32 -17.80 12.53 -3.82
N PHE A 33 -16.57 12.45 -3.30
CA PHE A 33 -15.44 13.22 -3.84
C PHE A 33 -14.28 12.35 -4.34
N TYR A 34 -14.14 11.11 -3.86
CA TYR A 34 -13.01 10.29 -4.28
C TYR A 34 -13.33 9.49 -5.54
N PRO A 35 -12.48 9.58 -6.58
CA PRO A 35 -12.65 8.78 -7.78
C PRO A 35 -12.47 7.30 -7.46
N GLN A 36 -13.35 6.46 -7.99
CA GLN A 36 -13.23 5.01 -7.90
C GLN A 36 -13.00 4.42 -9.28
N GLN A 37 -12.10 3.44 -9.34
CA GLN A 37 -11.83 2.68 -10.54
C GLN A 37 -12.09 1.20 -10.27
N LYS A 38 -13.18 0.67 -10.84
CA LYS A 38 -13.58 -0.73 -10.65
C LYS A 38 -13.06 -1.59 -11.82
N PRO A 39 -12.51 -2.79 -11.55
CA PRO A 39 -12.18 -3.74 -12.60
C PRO A 39 -13.46 -4.38 -13.16
N ILE A 40 -13.70 -4.24 -14.46
CA ILE A 40 -14.86 -4.81 -15.16
C ILE A 40 -14.59 -6.26 -15.52
N SER A 41 -13.40 -6.54 -16.04
CA SER A 41 -13.01 -7.89 -16.42
C SER A 41 -11.60 -8.21 -15.97
N LYS A 42 -11.41 -9.47 -15.61
CA LYS A 42 -10.13 -10.04 -15.22
C LYS A 42 -10.05 -11.43 -15.82
N VAL A 43 -9.33 -11.56 -16.93
CA VAL A 43 -9.19 -12.83 -17.67
C VAL A 43 -7.72 -13.26 -17.58
N ARG A 44 -7.47 -14.55 -17.30
CA ARG A 44 -6.11 -15.07 -17.20
C ARG A 44 -5.62 -15.56 -18.55
N ASN A 45 -4.49 -15.02 -19.00
CA ASN A 45 -3.78 -15.43 -20.21
C ASN A 45 -2.42 -15.98 -19.79
N GLY A 46 -2.33 -17.30 -19.60
CA GLY A 46 -1.11 -17.98 -19.16
C GLY A 46 -0.65 -17.56 -17.76
N ALA A 47 0.54 -16.95 -17.66
CA ALA A 47 1.09 -16.46 -16.40
C ALA A 47 0.50 -15.11 -15.94
N THR A 48 -0.07 -14.32 -16.85
CA THR A 48 -0.52 -12.94 -16.58
C THR A 48 -2.03 -12.87 -16.49
N VAL A 49 -2.54 -11.98 -15.63
CA VAL A 49 -3.98 -11.73 -15.49
C VAL A 49 -4.28 -10.25 -15.74
N PRO A 50 -4.45 -9.82 -17.01
CA PRO A 50 -4.84 -8.45 -17.32
C PRO A 50 -6.19 -8.09 -16.68
N LYS A 51 -6.28 -6.85 -16.18
CA LYS A 51 -7.51 -6.25 -15.66
C LYS A 51 -7.94 -5.11 -16.57
N LYS A 52 -9.15 -5.18 -17.12
CA LYS A 52 -9.79 -4.05 -17.79
C LYS A 52 -10.56 -3.26 -16.75
N HIS A 53 -10.26 -1.97 -16.64
CA HIS A 53 -10.92 -1.08 -15.70
C HIS A 53 -11.98 -0.24 -16.39
N ASP A 54 -12.96 0.17 -15.60
CA ASP A 54 -13.94 1.15 -16.01
C ASP A 54 -13.35 2.57 -16.04
N THR A 55 -14.09 3.48 -16.65
CA THR A 55 -13.86 4.92 -16.57
C THR A 55 -13.89 5.36 -15.13
N THR A 56 -12.87 6.11 -14.73
CA THR A 56 -12.73 6.62 -13.37
C THR A 56 -13.79 7.69 -13.09
N ALA A 57 -14.75 7.39 -12.21
CA ALA A 57 -15.70 8.37 -11.69
C ALA A 57 -15.94 8.14 -10.19
N THR A 58 -16.45 9.15 -9.49
CA THR A 58 -16.85 8.98 -8.08
C THR A 58 -18.10 8.12 -7.98
N ALA A 59 -18.34 7.48 -6.84
CA ALA A 59 -19.58 6.72 -6.63
C ALA A 59 -20.85 7.59 -6.78
N PHE A 60 -20.78 8.87 -6.40
CA PHE A 60 -21.86 9.84 -6.63
C PHE A 60 -22.21 10.03 -8.12
N HIS A 61 -21.22 10.32 -8.97
CA HIS A 61 -21.41 10.44 -10.42
C HIS A 61 -21.96 9.15 -11.03
N HIS A 62 -21.37 7.99 -10.69
CA HIS A 62 -21.90 6.69 -11.13
C HIS A 62 -23.35 6.45 -10.69
N ALA A 63 -23.74 6.91 -9.50
CA ALA A 63 -25.10 6.78 -9.02
C ALA A 63 -26.05 7.63 -9.85
N ILE A 64 -25.71 8.89 -10.14
CA ILE A 64 -26.54 9.80 -10.94
C ILE A 64 -26.68 9.35 -12.39
N ASP A 65 -25.60 8.82 -12.97
CA ASP A 65 -25.58 8.36 -14.37
C ASP A 65 -26.27 7.01 -14.58
N HIS A 66 -26.69 6.33 -13.50
CA HIS A 66 -27.29 5.01 -13.59
C HIS A 66 -28.74 5.08 -14.13
N PRO A 67 -29.11 4.28 -15.15
CA PRO A 67 -30.38 4.41 -15.87
C PRO A 67 -31.63 4.13 -15.02
N THR A 68 -31.49 3.47 -13.86
CA THR A 68 -32.62 3.18 -12.95
C THR A 68 -32.85 4.24 -11.88
N MET A 69 -32.09 5.35 -11.87
CA MET A 69 -32.28 6.39 -10.88
C MET A 69 -33.52 7.24 -11.14
N THR A 70 -34.28 7.48 -10.07
CA THR A 70 -35.40 8.43 -10.10
C THR A 70 -34.89 9.86 -9.93
N VAL A 71 -35.58 10.82 -10.55
CA VAL A 71 -35.24 12.25 -10.47
C VAL A 71 -35.16 12.74 -9.03
N GLU A 72 -36.08 12.30 -8.17
CA GLU A 72 -36.11 12.64 -6.74
C GLU A 72 -34.81 12.23 -6.01
N ARG A 73 -34.30 11.02 -6.30
CA ARG A 73 -33.05 10.53 -5.70
C ARG A 73 -31.86 11.32 -6.19
N ILE A 74 -31.79 11.63 -7.49
CA ILE A 74 -30.73 12.46 -8.07
C ILE A 74 -30.72 13.83 -7.37
N VAL A 75 -31.88 14.47 -7.23
CA VAL A 75 -32.00 15.77 -6.54
C VAL A 75 -31.55 15.68 -5.08
N ALA A 76 -31.95 14.64 -4.35
CA ALA A 76 -31.53 14.44 -2.96
C ALA A 76 -30.01 14.24 -2.82
N LEU A 77 -29.41 13.45 -3.71
CA LEU A 77 -27.97 13.24 -3.77
C LEU A 77 -27.23 14.53 -4.10
N THR A 78 -27.67 15.28 -5.11
CA THR A 78 -27.05 16.54 -5.52
C THR A 78 -27.14 17.60 -4.42
N ARG A 79 -28.27 17.70 -3.71
CA ARG A 79 -28.40 18.57 -2.53
C ARG A 79 -27.38 18.20 -1.46
N THR A 80 -27.23 16.91 -1.19
CA THR A 80 -26.25 16.42 -0.20
C THR A 80 -24.82 16.76 -0.64
N TYR A 81 -24.50 16.57 -1.92
CA TYR A 81 -23.20 16.92 -2.50
C TYR A 81 -22.87 18.40 -2.30
N SER A 82 -23.80 19.30 -2.60
CA SER A 82 -23.62 20.76 -2.44
C SER A 82 -23.43 21.21 -0.99
N LEU A 83 -23.97 20.47 -0.02
CA LEU A 83 -23.85 20.80 1.41
C LEU A 83 -22.51 20.39 2.01
N ILE A 84 -21.78 19.46 1.40
CA ILE A 84 -20.53 18.95 1.96
C ILE A 84 -19.37 19.87 1.56
N ASN A 85 -18.78 20.55 2.53
CA ASN A 85 -17.48 21.20 2.34
C ASN A 85 -16.37 20.16 2.58
N PRO A 86 -15.62 19.74 1.54
CA PRO A 86 -14.61 18.69 1.68
C PRO A 86 -13.45 19.11 2.58
N ALA A 87 -13.04 20.37 2.54
CA ALA A 87 -11.95 20.89 3.38
C ALA A 87 -12.35 20.90 4.87
N ALA A 88 -13.54 21.41 5.18
CA ALA A 88 -14.05 21.40 6.55
C ALA A 88 -14.21 19.97 7.09
N THR A 89 -14.71 19.05 6.25
CA THR A 89 -14.84 17.63 6.60
C THR A 89 -13.48 17.00 6.88
N GLN A 90 -12.46 17.32 6.08
CA GLN A 90 -11.10 16.83 6.28
C GLN A 90 -10.49 17.34 7.59
N HIS A 91 -10.68 18.62 7.92
CA HIS A 91 -10.24 19.19 9.20
C HIS A 91 -10.92 18.53 10.40
N GLN A 92 -12.22 18.22 10.30
CA GLN A 92 -12.93 17.49 11.34
C GLN A 92 -12.37 16.08 11.54
N ILE A 93 -12.04 15.37 10.45
CA ILE A 93 -11.39 14.06 10.54
C ILE A 93 -10.04 14.17 11.24
N GLN A 94 -9.21 15.15 10.87
CA GLN A 94 -7.90 15.37 11.51
C GLN A 94 -8.03 15.65 13.01
N ALA A 95 -8.98 16.50 13.41
CA ALA A 95 -9.23 16.82 14.81
C ALA A 95 -9.66 15.57 15.61
N LEU A 96 -10.55 14.74 15.05
CA LEU A 96 -11.00 13.51 15.69
C LEU A 96 -9.88 12.47 15.77
N THR A 97 -9.06 12.34 14.73
CA THR A 97 -7.88 11.46 14.76
C THR A 97 -6.89 11.90 15.83
N ALA A 98 -6.67 13.21 16.02
CA ALA A 98 -5.81 13.72 17.08
C ALA A 98 -6.34 13.37 18.47
N GLN A 99 -7.64 13.56 18.71
CA GLN A 99 -8.29 13.17 19.98
C GLN A 99 -8.15 11.67 20.24
N LEU A 100 -8.41 10.85 19.23
CA LEU A 100 -8.28 9.40 19.32
C LEU A 100 -6.84 8.97 19.61
N LEU A 101 -5.85 9.63 19.01
CA LEU A 101 -4.44 9.37 19.30
C LEU A 101 -4.11 9.69 20.76
N THR A 102 -4.58 10.82 21.29
CA THR A 102 -4.40 11.17 22.71
C THR A 102 -4.94 10.07 23.62
N LEU A 103 -6.18 9.61 23.38
CA LEU A 103 -6.80 8.52 24.16
C LEU A 103 -6.00 7.21 24.08
N ALA A 104 -5.56 6.84 22.87
CA ALA A 104 -4.78 5.64 22.64
C ALA A 104 -3.40 5.69 23.33
N THR A 105 -2.75 6.86 23.34
CA THR A 105 -1.47 7.05 24.03
C THR A 105 -1.61 7.13 25.54
N SER A 106 -2.68 7.72 26.08
CA SER A 106 -2.92 7.75 27.53
C SER A 106 -3.24 6.38 28.13
N LYS A 107 -3.77 5.45 27.31
CA LYS A 107 -4.01 4.05 27.72
C LYS A 107 -2.71 3.25 27.81
N ALA A 108 -1.72 3.57 26.97
CA ALA A 108 -0.40 2.96 27.03
C ALA A 108 0.39 3.61 28.19
N GLY A 109 0.28 3.04 29.38
CA GLY A 109 1.15 3.41 30.51
C GLY A 109 2.64 3.27 30.18
N PRO A 110 3.55 3.81 31.01
CA PRO A 110 4.99 3.88 30.75
C PRO A 110 5.69 2.53 30.50
N ASP A 111 5.04 1.40 30.81
CA ASP A 111 5.59 0.05 30.70
C ASP A 111 5.13 -0.75 29.47
N ALA A 112 4.39 -0.14 28.53
CA ALA A 112 4.09 -0.81 27.26
C ALA A 112 5.31 -0.64 26.32
N PRO A 113 6.04 -1.72 25.95
CA PRO A 113 7.14 -1.58 25.01
C PRO A 113 6.55 -1.03 23.71
N ALA A 114 7.07 0.10 23.25
CA ALA A 114 6.76 0.62 21.93
C ALA A 114 6.89 -0.54 20.94
N HIS A 115 5.78 -0.92 20.30
CA HIS A 115 5.79 -1.94 19.27
C HIS A 115 6.46 -1.35 18.03
N MET A 116 7.76 -1.13 18.12
CA MET A 116 8.64 -0.96 16.99
C MET A 116 8.59 -2.27 16.24
N ASN A 117 7.96 -2.24 15.06
CA ASN A 117 8.13 -3.32 14.09
C ASN A 117 9.64 -3.53 13.96
N LYS A 118 10.13 -4.68 14.43
CA LYS A 118 11.51 -5.10 14.23
C LYS A 118 11.68 -5.28 12.73
N ARG A 119 11.91 -4.17 12.02
CA ARG A 119 12.39 -4.20 10.66
C ARG A 119 13.76 -4.86 10.80
N THR A 120 13.84 -6.13 10.40
CA THR A 120 15.09 -6.87 10.28
C THR A 120 16.10 -5.91 9.69
N ARG A 121 17.11 -5.56 10.48
CA ARG A 121 18.22 -4.71 10.06
C ARG A 121 18.78 -5.41 8.82
N SER A 122 18.61 -4.83 7.64
CA SER A 122 18.99 -5.42 6.35
C SER A 122 20.51 -5.54 6.14
N GLN A 123 21.26 -5.69 7.23
CA GLN A 123 22.72 -5.77 7.26
C GLN A 123 23.22 -7.21 7.50
N GLU A 124 22.33 -8.20 7.53
CA GLU A 124 22.75 -9.61 7.46
C GLU A 124 23.02 -9.93 5.99
N ALA A 125 24.19 -9.46 5.55
CA ALA A 125 24.75 -9.70 4.25
C ALA A 125 24.71 -11.20 3.95
N THR A 126 24.06 -11.55 2.86
CA THR A 126 24.23 -12.84 2.18
C THR A 126 25.72 -13.03 1.89
N ASN A 127 26.42 -13.75 2.76
CA ASN A 127 27.72 -14.30 2.40
C ASN A 127 27.48 -15.19 1.16
N PRO A 128 28.10 -14.89 0.00
CA PRO A 128 27.94 -15.76 -1.15
C PRO A 128 28.52 -17.14 -0.81
N PRO A 129 27.89 -18.24 -1.28
CA PRO A 129 28.41 -19.57 -1.00
C PRO A 129 29.81 -19.69 -1.60
N ARG A 130 30.80 -20.08 -0.78
CA ARG A 130 32.15 -20.42 -1.24
C ARG A 130 32.02 -21.58 -2.24
N ALA A 131 32.15 -21.27 -3.52
CA ALA A 131 32.32 -22.29 -4.55
C ALA A 131 33.61 -23.07 -4.24
N HIS A 132 33.44 -24.31 -3.78
CA HIS A 132 34.51 -25.30 -3.78
C HIS A 132 34.90 -25.57 -5.24
N LEU A 133 35.94 -24.90 -5.74
CA LEU A 133 36.63 -25.34 -6.94
C LEU A 133 37.37 -26.63 -6.60
N HIS A 134 36.88 -27.75 -7.12
CA HIS A 134 37.71 -28.93 -7.39
C HIS A 134 37.25 -29.61 -8.69
N ILE A 135 38.23 -29.71 -9.59
CA ILE A 135 38.44 -30.77 -10.59
C ILE A 135 37.78 -30.60 -11.97
N ARG A 136 38.62 -30.19 -12.94
CA ARG A 136 39.03 -30.97 -14.12
C ARG A 136 40.14 -30.18 -14.84
N GLN A 137 41.41 -30.49 -14.56
CA GLN A 137 42.26 -31.41 -15.31
C GLN A 137 42.42 -31.08 -16.81
N GLN A 138 43.68 -30.80 -17.16
CA GLN A 138 44.36 -31.12 -18.41
C GLN A 138 43.80 -30.57 -19.73
N ALA A 139 44.30 -29.40 -20.14
CA ALA A 139 44.83 -29.10 -21.47
C ALA A 139 45.26 -27.63 -21.47
N ASP A 140 46.57 -27.33 -21.42
CA ASP A 140 47.16 -26.09 -21.99
C ASP A 140 48.64 -25.86 -21.62
N THR A 141 49.25 -26.69 -20.77
CA THR A 141 50.68 -26.54 -20.42
C THR A 141 51.67 -27.17 -21.41
N ASP A 142 51.22 -27.69 -22.55
CA ASP A 142 52.10 -28.29 -23.57
C ASP A 142 52.28 -27.44 -24.85
N ARG A 143 51.68 -26.26 -24.94
CA ARG A 143 51.82 -25.37 -26.11
C ARG A 143 52.86 -24.26 -25.94
N ASP A 144 53.31 -23.98 -24.72
CA ASP A 144 54.26 -22.87 -24.44
C ASP A 144 55.71 -23.32 -24.12
N ARG A 145 55.94 -24.64 -23.92
CA ARG A 145 57.30 -25.17 -23.70
C ARG A 145 58.06 -25.51 -25.00
N SER A 146 57.38 -25.47 -26.16
CA SER A 146 57.97 -25.70 -27.51
C SER A 146 58.38 -24.42 -28.25
N ARG A 147 57.99 -23.22 -27.77
CA ARG A 147 58.35 -21.93 -28.39
C ARG A 147 59.52 -21.19 -27.74
N LYS A 148 59.96 -21.57 -26.54
CA LYS A 148 61.06 -20.90 -25.81
C LYS A 148 62.37 -21.69 -25.70
N ARG A 149 62.55 -22.71 -26.56
CA ARG A 149 63.84 -23.39 -26.83
C ARG A 149 64.28 -23.30 -28.30
N ARG A 150 63.83 -22.26 -29.02
CA ARG A 150 64.22 -22.00 -30.42
C ARG A 150 64.82 -20.61 -30.68
N CYS A 151 65.18 -19.87 -29.63
CA CYS A 151 65.92 -18.61 -29.73
C CYS A 151 67.01 -18.52 -28.65
N ALA A 152 68.05 -19.37 -28.76
CA ALA A 152 69.36 -19.20 -28.12
C ALA A 152 70.32 -20.30 -28.62
N CYS A 153 70.78 -20.16 -29.87
CA CYS A 153 72.04 -20.68 -30.42
C CYS A 153 72.09 -20.23 -31.88
N ARG A 154 72.66 -19.05 -32.08
CA ARG A 154 73.37 -18.67 -33.30
C ARG A 154 74.81 -18.44 -32.88
#